data_AF-A0A972RJK8-F1
#
_entry.id   AF-A0A972RJK8-F1
#
_cell.length_a   1.000
_cell.length_b   1.000
_cell.length_c   1.000
_cell.angle_alpha   90.00
_cell.angle_beta   90.00
_cell.angle_gamma   90.00
#
_symmetry.space_group_name_H-M   'P 1'
#
loop_
_entity.id
_entity.type
_entity.pdbx_description
1 polymer ?
#
loop_
_entity_poly.entity_id
_entity_poly.type
_entity_poly.pdbx_seq_one_letter_code
_entity_poly.pdbx_strand_id
1 'polypeptide(L)'
;MVYESACAALGVMPSWSRHGLTLPGQRTIEMDAEEKDELTIFNSLCSQAYHLASDVKHFMALINLPPASRSIAFDGLRKTYPIRRAFQNASLTVPLTQIKWLNQMIGLGFKPRIPQ
;
A
#
# COMPACT_ATOMS: atom_id res chain seq x y z
N MET A 1 10.16 -14.74 -8.91
CA MET A 1 8.90 -15.31 -8.39
C MET A 1 8.67 -16.63 -9.12
N VAL A 2 7.59 -17.36 -8.88
CA VAL A 2 7.39 -18.73 -9.43
C VAL A 2 7.56 -18.78 -10.96
N TYR A 3 7.04 -17.80 -11.69
CA TYR A 3 7.16 -17.74 -13.15
C TYR A 3 8.61 -17.60 -13.62
N GLU A 4 9.35 -16.61 -13.10
CA GLU A 4 10.75 -16.41 -13.52
C GLU A 4 11.65 -17.59 -13.10
N SER A 5 11.38 -18.21 -11.96
CA SER A 5 12.07 -19.42 -11.50
C SER A 5 11.79 -20.62 -12.41
N ALA A 6 10.54 -20.80 -12.85
CA ALA A 6 10.18 -21.85 -13.80
C ALA A 6 10.85 -21.63 -15.17
N CYS A 7 10.88 -20.39 -15.67
CA CYS A 7 11.59 -20.05 -16.90
C CYS A 7 13.08 -20.40 -16.80
N ALA A 8 13.74 -20.01 -15.71
CA ALA A 8 15.14 -20.32 -15.46
C ALA A 8 15.39 -21.85 -15.38
N ALA A 9 14.53 -22.59 -14.69
CA ALA A 9 14.64 -24.05 -14.57
C ALA A 9 14.47 -24.77 -15.91
N LEU A 10 13.66 -24.21 -16.81
CA LEU A 10 13.41 -24.75 -18.15
C LEU A 10 14.39 -24.23 -19.22
N GLY A 11 15.32 -23.33 -18.86
CA GLY A 11 16.27 -22.72 -19.80
C GLY A 11 15.60 -21.82 -20.84
N VAL A 12 14.41 -21.27 -20.54
CA VAL A 12 13.68 -20.37 -21.44
C VAL A 12 13.70 -18.94 -20.91
N MET A 13 13.67 -17.98 -21.83
CA MET A 13 13.57 -16.57 -21.46
C MET A 13 12.12 -16.22 -21.08
N PRO A 14 11.88 -15.50 -19.97
CA PRO A 14 10.56 -15.03 -19.61
C PRO A 14 10.06 -14.02 -20.65
N SER A 15 8.88 -14.26 -21.20
CA SER A 15 8.22 -13.41 -22.20
C SER A 15 7.19 -12.45 -21.59
N TRP A 16 6.83 -12.67 -20.33
CA TRP A 16 5.89 -11.83 -19.59
C TRP A 16 6.57 -11.17 -18.38
N SER A 17 6.09 -9.98 -18.01
CA SER A 17 6.56 -9.24 -16.84
C SER A 17 5.39 -8.58 -16.12
N ARG A 18 5.48 -8.54 -14.78
CA ARG A 18 4.54 -7.79 -13.94
C ARG A 18 4.73 -6.28 -13.98
N HIS A 19 5.86 -5.81 -14.52
CA HIS A 19 6.14 -4.38 -14.64
C HIS A 19 5.19 -3.74 -15.66
N GLY A 20 4.57 -2.60 -15.31
CA GLY A 20 3.65 -1.88 -16.20
C GLY A 20 2.19 -2.33 -16.13
N LEU A 21 1.84 -3.29 -15.27
CA LEU A 21 0.44 -3.65 -15.03
C LEU A 21 -0.32 -2.50 -14.37
N THR A 22 -1.44 -2.09 -14.98
CA THR A 22 -2.42 -1.24 -14.31
C THR A 22 -3.10 -2.04 -13.20
N LEU A 23 -2.86 -1.66 -11.96
CA LEU A 23 -3.42 -2.36 -10.80
C LEU A 23 -4.78 -1.73 -10.44
N PRO A 24 -5.86 -2.52 -10.28
CA PRO A 24 -7.14 -1.99 -9.83
C PRO A 24 -6.99 -1.38 -8.43
N GLY A 25 -7.77 -0.35 -8.11
CA GLY A 25 -7.71 0.32 -6.81
C GLY A 25 -6.39 1.06 -6.56
N GLN A 26 -5.75 1.58 -7.62
CA GLN A 26 -4.64 2.53 -7.49
C GLN A 26 -5.13 3.75 -6.70
N ARG A 27 -4.39 4.12 -5.66
CA ARG A 27 -4.69 5.29 -4.84
C ARG A 27 -3.86 6.47 -5.29
N THR A 28 -4.50 7.64 -5.31
CA THR A 28 -3.81 8.93 -5.34
C THR A 28 -3.64 9.39 -3.90
N ILE A 29 -2.44 9.81 -3.57
CA ILE A 29 -2.04 10.31 -2.25
C ILE A 29 -1.52 11.72 -2.47
N GLU A 30 -1.95 12.63 -1.63
CA GLU A 30 -1.56 14.02 -1.71
C GLU A 30 -0.81 14.41 -0.45
N MET A 31 0.39 14.95 -0.64
CA MET A 31 1.12 15.59 0.43
C MET A 31 0.57 16.99 0.64
N ASP A 32 0.37 17.34 1.91
CA ASP A 32 -0.06 18.67 2.29
C ASP A 32 0.96 19.73 1.82
N ALA A 33 0.47 20.87 1.34
CA ALA A 33 1.32 21.99 0.94
C ALA A 33 1.87 22.75 2.14
N GLU A 34 1.15 22.72 3.27
CA GLU A 34 1.56 23.41 4.50
C GLU A 34 2.79 22.76 5.12
N GLU A 35 3.68 23.60 5.66
CA GLU A 35 4.83 23.10 6.40
C GLU A 35 4.38 22.45 7.71
N LYS A 36 4.65 21.16 7.79
CA LYS A 36 4.37 20.31 8.95
C LYS A 36 5.65 19.61 9.38
N ASP A 37 5.67 19.16 10.62
CA ASP A 37 6.74 18.30 11.08
C ASP A 37 6.73 16.96 10.31
N GLU A 38 7.90 16.33 10.31
CA GLU A 38 8.17 15.09 9.59
C GLU A 38 7.16 13.98 9.93
N LEU A 39 6.86 13.79 11.22
CA LEU A 39 6.01 12.71 11.68
C LEU A 39 4.56 12.92 11.23
N THR A 40 4.06 14.15 11.30
CA THR A 40 2.71 14.49 10.82
C THR A 40 2.56 14.22 9.33
N ILE A 41 3.56 14.60 8.52
CA ILE A 41 3.54 14.33 7.06
C ILE A 41 3.51 12.83 6.80
N PHE A 42 4.43 12.06 7.38
CA PHE A 42 4.50 10.61 7.14
C PHE A 42 3.26 9.88 7.63
N ASN A 43 2.73 10.24 8.80
CA ASN A 43 1.53 9.62 9.32
C ASN A 43 0.32 9.85 8.40
N SER A 44 0.18 11.07 7.86
CA SER A 44 -0.85 11.40 6.87
C SER A 44 -0.71 10.55 5.61
N LEU A 45 0.48 10.51 5.01
CA LEU A 45 0.73 9.78 3.77
C LEU A 45 0.51 8.27 3.91
N CYS A 46 1.02 7.68 4.99
CA CYS A 46 0.82 6.27 5.30
C CYS A 46 -0.67 5.94 5.52
N SER A 47 -1.41 6.81 6.21
CA SER A 47 -2.84 6.61 6.46
C SER A 47 -3.69 6.72 5.20
N GLN A 48 -3.33 7.61 4.27
CA GLN A 48 -3.95 7.70 2.94
C GLN A 48 -3.68 6.44 2.10
N ALA A 49 -2.45 5.92 2.15
CA ALA A 49 -2.08 4.68 1.46
C ALA A 49 -2.83 3.46 2.04
N TYR A 50 -2.89 3.36 3.37
CA TYR A 50 -3.50 2.25 4.06
C TYR A 50 -3.90 2.63 5.50
N HIS A 51 -5.20 2.59 5.79
CA HIS A 51 -5.74 2.91 7.10
C HIS A 51 -5.81 1.66 8.00
N LEU A 52 -4.70 1.33 8.65
CA LEU A 52 -4.56 0.14 9.53
C LEU A 52 -5.62 0.09 10.63
N ALA A 53 -6.02 1.25 11.18
CA ALA A 53 -7.00 1.32 12.27
C ALA A 53 -8.36 0.69 11.91
N SER A 54 -8.75 0.71 10.63
CA SER A 54 -9.97 0.02 10.17
C SER A 54 -9.87 -1.49 10.36
N ASP A 55 -8.73 -2.08 10.01
CA ASP A 55 -8.52 -3.53 10.13
C ASP A 55 -8.41 -3.95 11.60
N VAL A 56 -7.74 -3.13 12.42
CA VAL A 56 -7.69 -3.33 13.87
C VAL A 56 -9.09 -3.33 14.46
N LYS A 57 -9.96 -2.38 14.06
CA LYS A 57 -11.36 -2.34 14.52
C LYS A 57 -12.11 -3.63 14.16
N HIS A 58 -12.00 -4.10 12.92
CA HIS A 58 -12.64 -5.35 12.49
C HIS A 58 -12.11 -6.57 13.23
N PHE A 59 -10.79 -6.64 13.45
CA PHE A 59 -10.18 -7.74 14.17
C PHE A 59 -10.57 -7.75 15.66
N MET A 60 -10.55 -6.60 16.32
CA MET A 60 -10.93 -6.49 17.74
C MET A 60 -12.41 -6.81 17.98
N ALA A 61 -13.29 -6.55 17.01
CA ALA A 61 -14.70 -6.92 17.10
C ALA A 61 -14.92 -8.43 17.26
N LEU A 62 -13.97 -9.26 16.82
CA LEU A 62 -14.05 -10.72 16.97
C LEU A 62 -14.01 -11.19 18.42
N ILE A 63 -13.43 -10.40 19.33
CA ILE A 63 -13.35 -10.75 20.76
C ILE A 63 -14.75 -10.87 21.37
N ASN A 64 -15.71 -10.11 20.86
CA ASN A 64 -17.09 -10.11 21.34
C ASN A 64 -17.93 -11.27 20.79
N LEU A 65 -17.38 -12.07 19.87
CA LEU A 65 -18.05 -13.25 19.35
C LEU A 65 -17.87 -14.46 20.28
N PRO A 66 -18.83 -15.41 20.29
CA PRO A 66 -18.66 -16.71 20.95
C PRO A 66 -17.37 -17.41 20.49
N PRO A 67 -16.61 -18.08 21.39
CA PRO A 67 -15.34 -18.71 21.04
C PRO A 67 -15.41 -19.63 19.81
N ALA A 68 -16.49 -20.39 19.68
CA ALA A 68 -16.71 -21.33 18.57
C ALA A 68 -16.86 -20.66 17.19
N SER A 69 -17.27 -19.38 17.12
CA SER A 69 -17.48 -18.67 15.85
C SER A 69 -16.32 -17.75 15.45
N ARG A 70 -15.36 -17.50 16.36
CA ARG A 70 -14.23 -16.58 16.11
C ARG A 70 -13.34 -17.03 14.96
N SER A 71 -13.06 -18.33 14.85
CA SER A 71 -12.22 -18.87 13.78
C SER A 71 -12.84 -18.65 12.39
N ILE A 72 -14.13 -18.97 12.25
CA ILE A 72 -14.89 -18.77 11.02
C ILE A 72 -14.93 -17.28 10.66
N ALA A 73 -15.16 -16.40 11.64
CA ALA A 73 -15.20 -14.96 11.40
C ALA A 73 -13.82 -14.37 11.03
N PHE A 74 -12.74 -14.84 11.68
CA PHE A 74 -11.37 -14.47 11.34
C PHE A 74 -11.01 -14.86 9.90
N ASP A 75 -11.37 -16.08 9.50
CA ASP A 75 -11.18 -16.54 8.12
C ASP A 75 -12.00 -15.69 7.15
N GLY A 76 -13.21 -15.27 7.54
CA GLY A 76 -14.03 -14.32 6.80
C GLY A 76 -13.28 -13.04 6.47
N LEU A 77 -12.71 -12.38 7.48
CA LEU A 77 -11.92 -11.14 7.29
C LEU A 77 -10.76 -11.32 6.30
N ARG A 78 -10.11 -12.49 6.29
CA ARG A 78 -9.00 -12.80 5.39
C ARG A 78 -9.48 -13.09 3.97
N LYS A 79 -10.58 -13.83 3.82
CA LYS A 79 -11.15 -14.20 2.52
C LYS A 79 -11.72 -12.99 1.79
N THR A 80 -12.33 -12.07 2.51
CA THR A 80 -12.94 -10.85 1.96
C THR A 80 -12.06 -9.62 2.20
N TYR A 81 -10.75 -9.81 2.34
CA TYR A 81 -9.84 -8.72 2.65
C TYR A 81 -9.86 -7.66 1.53
N PRO A 82 -10.07 -6.37 1.85
CA PRO A 82 -10.19 -5.34 0.85
C PRO A 82 -8.88 -5.18 0.05
N ILE A 83 -9.01 -4.62 -1.15
CA ILE A 83 -7.84 -4.32 -1.99
C ILE A 83 -6.92 -3.33 -1.27
N ARG A 84 -5.74 -3.81 -0.88
CA ARG A 84 -4.62 -3.02 -0.35
C ARG A 84 -3.52 -2.90 -1.39
N ARG A 85 -2.86 -1.74 -1.45
CA ARG A 85 -1.71 -1.49 -2.32
C ARG A 85 -0.50 -1.10 -1.48
N ALA A 86 0.67 -1.50 -1.95
CA ALA A 86 1.94 -1.03 -1.40
C ALA A 86 2.25 0.38 -1.90
N PHE A 87 3.11 1.11 -1.21
CA PHE A 87 3.42 2.52 -1.50
C PHE A 87 3.90 2.73 -2.95
N GLN A 88 4.67 1.78 -3.50
CA GLN A 88 5.15 1.85 -4.90
C GLN A 88 4.06 1.74 -5.97
N ASN A 89 2.83 1.40 -5.56
CA ASN A 89 1.66 1.26 -6.42
C ASN A 89 0.62 2.35 -6.15
N ALA A 90 0.96 3.37 -5.36
CA ALA A 90 0.19 4.59 -5.20
C ALA A 90 0.89 5.74 -5.94
N SER A 91 0.09 6.67 -6.47
CA SER A 91 0.59 7.93 -7.02
C SER A 91 0.68 8.94 -5.89
N LEU A 92 1.87 9.50 -5.64
CA LEU A 92 2.06 10.56 -4.65
C LEU A 92 2.27 11.89 -5.36
N THR A 93 1.49 12.91 -5.02
CA THR A 93 1.73 14.29 -5.47
C THR A 93 2.48 15.05 -4.38
N VAL A 94 3.61 15.66 -4.73
CA VAL A 94 4.46 16.45 -3.81
C VAL A 94 4.46 17.92 -4.25
N PRO A 95 3.92 18.84 -3.43
CA PRO A 95 3.96 20.26 -3.75
C PRO A 95 5.39 20.81 -3.66
N LEU A 96 5.68 21.86 -4.43
CA LEU A 96 7.01 22.48 -4.46
C LEU A 96 7.48 22.96 -3.08
N THR A 97 6.55 23.41 -2.24
CA THR A 97 6.82 23.82 -0.84
C THR A 97 7.37 22.69 0.02
N GLN A 98 7.14 21.42 -0.37
CA GLN A 98 7.55 20.22 0.36
C GLN A 98 8.61 19.39 -0.36
N ILE A 99 9.25 19.93 -1.40
CA ILE A 99 10.22 19.18 -2.21
C ILE A 99 11.40 18.62 -1.40
N LYS A 100 11.70 19.21 -0.24
CA LYS A 100 12.71 18.71 0.72
C LYS A 100 12.48 17.26 1.14
N TRP A 101 11.23 16.76 1.10
CA TRP A 101 10.88 15.40 1.50
C TRP A 101 10.99 14.37 0.37
N LEU A 102 11.25 14.79 -0.87
CA LEU A 102 11.18 13.94 -2.06
C LEU A 102 12.03 12.66 -1.94
N ASN A 103 13.27 12.81 -1.46
CA ASN A 103 14.20 11.69 -1.32
C ASN A 103 13.75 10.70 -0.23
N GLN A 104 13.22 11.18 0.90
CA GLN A 104 12.67 10.27 1.91
C GLN A 104 11.45 9.52 1.35
N MET A 105 10.59 10.18 0.58
CA MET A 105 9.42 9.50 -0.02
C MET A 105 9.83 8.38 -0.99
N ILE A 106 10.86 8.62 -1.81
CA ILE A 106 11.44 7.60 -2.69
C ILE A 106 12.03 6.46 -1.85
N GLY A 107 12.76 6.78 -0.78
CA GLY A 107 13.33 5.79 0.14
C GLY A 107 12.30 4.88 0.82
N LEU A 108 11.11 5.41 1.13
CA LEU A 108 9.98 4.65 1.65
C LEU A 108 9.24 3.84 0.57
N GLY A 109 9.57 4.04 -0.70
CA GLY A 109 8.98 3.32 -1.83
C GLY A 109 7.79 4.02 -2.48
N PHE A 110 7.51 5.29 -2.17
CA PHE A 110 6.53 6.07 -2.94
C PHE A 110 7.06 6.40 -4.34
N LYS A 111 6.14 6.68 -5.28
CA LYS A 111 6.46 7.24 -6.59
C LYS A 111 5.95 8.69 -6.68
N PRO A 112 6.72 9.67 -6.18
CA PRO A 112 6.31 11.06 -6.18
C PRO A 112 6.26 11.66 -7.59
N ARG A 113 5.32 12.58 -7.79
CA ARG A 113 5.18 13.44 -8.95
C ARG A 113 5.10 14.88 -8.47
N ILE A 114 5.81 15.77 -9.15
CA ILE A 114 5.76 17.21 -8.90
C ILE A 114 4.72 17.79 -9.86
N PRO A 115 3.73 18.58 -9.38
CA PRO A 115 2.83 19.32 -10.25
C PRO A 115 3.62 20.20 -11.23
N GLN A 116 3.19 20.24 -12.50
CA GLN A 116 3.73 21.17 -13.49
C GLN A 116 3.28 22.60 -13.18
#